data_AF-A0AAD5CUG1-F1
#
_entry.id   AF-A0AAD5CUG1-F1
#
_cell.length_a   1.000
_cell.length_b   1.000
_cell.length_c   1.000
_cell.angle_alpha   90.00
_cell.angle_beta   90.00
_cell.angle_gamma   90.00
#
_symmetry.space_group_name_H-M   'P 1'
#
loop_
_entity.id
_entity.type
_entity.pdbx_description
1 polymer ?
#
loop_
_entity_poly.entity_id
_entity_poly.type
_entity_poly.pdbx_seq_one_letter_code
_entity_poly.pdbx_strand_id
1 'polypeptide(L)'
;MGVFTVPPFTMTMSELSAKMKDIFENERFQQRAKGALYTATLSQEIWRVESVLNKSFVTLRDKITINGNTALHVAVGTSKNKEFLEKMLNHGDLQPLDMVNSEGSTLLHIAAIVGNTKVAKMLIENNRDLLVTKDNANQTPLARALSNMHKDTYLYLWNSFFSTPDVEAGVLFDSTDGCKLLVNLISSKDYGSAMYLIHHHKETFLRHIDTMLIAIAQDFPPKLNFWERTIHKSLLKYRFVEGNHTAYWLAKMLLKQICSLIKEEIPSESHHGYYKNAILEAARQNADKLVKIIVSEFPNAIWSTNEEGHNIIQYAVINRSERVYNLVYQMSEHKNIYRTIQEDTSGNNLLHLAARLAPPEKLDHISGAALRIQHELQWFKEVERFVCPLNIIQKNKNR
;
A
#
# COMPACT_ATOMS: atom_id res chain seq x y z
N MET A 1 70.43 38.78 -14.67
CA MET A 1 69.40 38.58 -13.64
C MET A 1 68.20 39.46 -14.02
N GLY A 2 67.16 38.87 -14.61
CA GLY A 2 65.92 39.58 -14.94
C GLY A 2 64.91 39.35 -13.83
N VAL A 3 64.55 40.42 -13.12
CA VAL A 3 63.59 40.37 -12.01
C VAL A 3 62.18 40.38 -12.59
N PHE A 4 61.44 39.29 -12.38
CA PHE A 4 60.01 39.22 -12.67
C PHE A 4 59.25 40.08 -11.66
N THR A 5 58.64 41.16 -12.14
CA THR A 5 57.66 41.94 -11.38
C THR A 5 56.29 41.29 -11.50
N VAL A 6 55.80 40.72 -10.40
CA VAL A 6 54.40 40.29 -10.27
C VAL A 6 53.57 41.56 -9.93
N PRO A 7 52.48 41.89 -10.64
CA PRO A 7 51.69 43.08 -10.32
C PRO A 7 50.95 42.90 -9.00
N PRO A 8 50.80 43.95 -8.16
CA PRO A 8 50.02 43.86 -6.94
C PRO A 8 48.52 43.86 -7.29
N PHE A 9 47.84 42.75 -7.04
CA PHE A 9 46.38 42.70 -6.98
C PHE A 9 45.94 43.29 -5.63
N THR A 10 45.90 44.61 -5.51
CA THR A 10 45.27 45.29 -4.36
C THR A 10 44.00 45.97 -4.84
N MET A 11 42.87 45.27 -4.72
CA MET A 11 41.53 45.83 -4.99
C MET A 11 41.21 46.86 -3.89
N THR A 12 40.83 48.08 -4.28
CA THR A 12 40.48 49.15 -3.34
C THR A 12 39.15 48.86 -2.63
N MET A 13 38.95 49.37 -1.41
CA MET A 13 37.68 49.21 -0.67
C MET A 13 36.45 49.72 -1.47
N SER A 14 36.64 50.73 -2.33
CA SER A 14 35.61 51.23 -3.25
C SER A 14 35.28 50.23 -4.37
N GLU A 15 36.27 49.57 -4.96
CA GLU A 15 36.05 48.53 -5.97
C GLU A 15 35.39 47.28 -5.38
N LEU A 16 35.73 46.96 -4.12
CA LEU A 16 35.14 45.85 -3.37
C LEU A 16 33.66 46.13 -3.04
N SER A 17 33.34 47.37 -2.64
CA SER A 17 31.96 47.82 -2.43
C SER A 17 31.13 47.82 -3.71
N ALA A 18 31.69 48.27 -4.84
CA ALA A 18 31.02 48.26 -6.14
C ALA A 18 30.71 46.83 -6.62
N LYS A 19 31.70 45.92 -6.54
CA LYS A 19 31.47 44.50 -6.86
C LYS A 19 30.42 43.85 -5.95
N MET A 20 30.42 44.14 -4.65
CA MET A 20 29.40 43.61 -3.75
C MET A 20 27.99 44.11 -4.14
N LYS A 21 27.84 45.40 -4.50
CA LYS A 21 26.55 45.93 -4.98
C LYS A 21 26.06 45.21 -6.24
N ASP A 22 26.92 45.04 -7.24
CA ASP A 22 26.57 44.32 -8.47
C ASP A 22 26.15 42.87 -8.19
N ILE A 23 26.84 42.18 -7.27
CA ILE A 23 26.47 40.82 -6.83
C ILE A 23 25.07 40.82 -6.20
N PHE A 24 24.82 41.71 -5.24
CA PHE A 24 23.51 41.80 -4.57
C PHE A 24 22.38 42.18 -5.53
N GLU A 25 22.64 43.08 -6.49
CA GLU A 25 21.65 43.44 -7.50
C GLU A 25 21.36 42.26 -8.42
N ASN A 26 22.38 41.55 -8.89
CA ASN A 26 22.22 40.37 -9.74
C ASN A 26 21.44 39.25 -9.02
N GLU A 27 21.76 38.96 -7.76
CA GLU A 27 20.99 38.00 -6.94
C GLU A 27 19.51 38.41 -6.81
N ARG A 28 19.25 39.70 -6.62
CA ARG A 28 17.89 40.24 -6.53
C ARG A 28 17.14 40.14 -7.84
N PHE A 29 17.79 40.38 -8.98
CA PHE A 29 17.21 40.21 -10.31
C PHE A 29 16.93 38.74 -10.60
N GLN A 30 17.87 37.85 -10.26
CA GLN A 30 17.69 36.41 -10.42
C GLN A 30 16.51 35.91 -9.57
N GLN A 31 16.40 36.33 -8.31
CA GLN A 31 15.29 35.94 -7.44
C GLN A 31 13.93 36.43 -7.96
N ARG A 32 13.86 37.66 -8.48
CA ARG A 32 12.65 38.19 -9.12
C ARG A 32 12.30 37.42 -10.39
N ALA A 33 13.30 37.07 -11.21
CA ALA A 33 13.12 36.30 -12.42
C ALA A 33 12.63 34.87 -12.11
N LYS A 34 13.14 34.21 -11.05
CA LYS A 34 12.64 32.92 -10.56
C LYS A 34 11.18 33.01 -10.13
N GLY A 35 10.82 34.04 -9.37
CA GLY A 35 9.43 34.30 -8.98
C GLY A 35 8.51 34.55 -10.18
N ALA A 36 8.96 35.34 -11.15
CA ALA A 36 8.22 35.60 -12.38
C ALA A 36 8.00 34.31 -13.19
N LEU A 37 9.06 33.50 -13.36
CA LEU A 37 8.99 32.20 -14.04
C LEU A 37 8.00 31.26 -13.35
N TYR A 38 8.05 31.17 -12.02
CA TYR A 38 7.11 30.40 -11.22
C TYR A 38 5.65 30.81 -11.45
N THR A 39 5.37 32.12 -11.38
CA THR A 39 3.99 32.63 -11.60
C THR A 39 3.50 32.38 -13.03
N ALA A 40 4.36 32.57 -14.04
CA ALA A 40 4.03 32.31 -15.43
C ALA A 40 3.73 30.82 -15.67
N THR A 41 4.49 29.92 -15.04
CA THR A 41 4.26 28.47 -15.11
C THR A 41 2.94 28.07 -14.43
N LEU A 42 2.65 28.61 -13.23
CA LEU A 42 1.39 28.33 -12.54
C LEU A 42 0.16 28.81 -13.32
N SER A 43 0.26 29.99 -13.92
CA SER A 43 -0.78 30.55 -14.79
C SER A 43 -0.88 29.87 -16.16
N GLN A 44 0.05 28.96 -16.49
CA GLN A 44 0.10 28.23 -17.76
C GLN A 44 0.21 29.16 -19.00
N GLU A 45 0.87 30.31 -18.83
CA GLU A 45 1.02 31.33 -19.87
C GLU A 45 2.37 31.16 -20.58
N ILE A 46 2.41 30.35 -21.64
CA ILE A 46 3.67 30.00 -22.34
C ILE A 46 4.45 31.24 -22.84
N TRP A 47 3.74 32.25 -23.33
CA TRP A 47 4.34 33.50 -23.82
C TRP A 47 5.08 34.27 -22.70
N ARG A 48 4.60 34.19 -21.44
CA ARG A 48 5.30 34.80 -20.29
C ARG A 48 6.50 33.98 -19.89
N VAL A 49 6.39 32.65 -19.94
CA VAL A 49 7.53 31.75 -19.71
C VAL A 49 8.64 32.10 -20.70
N GLU A 50 8.34 32.16 -21.99
CA GLU A 50 9.26 32.57 -23.05
C GLU A 50 9.84 33.97 -22.82
N SER A 51 8.99 34.95 -22.48
CA SER A 51 9.43 36.32 -22.20
C SER A 51 10.41 36.40 -21.02
N VAL A 52 10.22 35.59 -19.98
CA VAL A 52 11.13 35.55 -18.81
C VAL A 52 12.44 34.85 -19.18
N LEU A 53 12.38 33.73 -19.92
CA LEU A 53 13.57 32.98 -20.35
C LEU A 53 14.44 33.76 -21.34
N ASN A 54 13.83 34.53 -22.25
CA ASN A 54 14.53 35.36 -23.24
C ASN A 54 15.35 36.49 -22.60
N LYS A 55 15.09 36.84 -21.34
CA LYS A 55 15.92 37.81 -20.60
C LYS A 55 17.20 37.19 -20.04
N SER A 56 17.38 35.87 -20.16
CA SER A 56 18.58 35.10 -19.78
C SER A 56 19.03 35.20 -18.32
N PHE A 57 18.22 35.76 -17.42
CA PHE A 57 18.48 35.75 -15.97
C PHE A 57 18.20 34.40 -15.30
N VAL A 58 17.35 33.58 -15.93
CA VAL A 58 16.95 32.25 -15.45
C VAL A 58 16.75 31.31 -16.63
N THR A 59 16.92 30.03 -16.37
CA THR A 59 16.79 28.91 -17.30
C THR A 59 15.76 27.91 -16.77
N LEU A 60 15.36 26.96 -17.61
CA LEU A 60 14.45 25.88 -17.19
C LEU A 60 15.11 24.86 -16.24
N ARG A 61 16.44 24.90 -16.08
CA ARG A 61 17.21 24.09 -15.12
C ARG A 61 17.29 24.72 -13.73
N ASP A 62 16.95 26.00 -13.60
CA ASP A 62 17.01 26.68 -12.31
C ASP A 62 15.95 26.16 -11.35
N LYS A 63 16.38 25.93 -10.11
CA LYS A 63 15.48 25.65 -8.99
C LYS A 63 14.75 26.94 -8.60
N ILE A 64 13.44 26.96 -8.79
CA ILE A 64 12.59 28.15 -8.61
C ILE A 64 11.69 28.08 -7.37
N THR A 65 11.58 26.93 -6.71
CA THR A 65 10.81 26.76 -5.48
C THR A 65 11.70 26.35 -4.30
N ILE A 66 11.16 26.46 -3.08
CA ILE A 66 11.82 26.03 -1.84
C ILE A 66 12.16 24.53 -1.82
N ASN A 67 11.34 23.69 -2.47
CA ASN A 67 11.60 22.24 -2.59
C ASN A 67 12.56 21.91 -3.74
N GLY A 68 13.16 22.94 -4.35
CA GLY A 68 14.08 22.80 -5.46
C GLY A 68 13.41 22.37 -6.76
N ASN A 69 12.10 22.57 -6.92
CA ASN A 69 11.43 22.28 -8.18
C ASN A 69 11.89 23.29 -9.24
N THR A 70 12.16 22.79 -10.44
CA THR A 70 12.34 23.63 -11.63
C THR A 70 10.97 24.03 -12.19
N ALA A 71 10.97 24.91 -13.20
CA ALA A 71 9.74 25.29 -13.89
C ALA A 71 9.01 24.06 -14.46
N LEU A 72 9.74 23.08 -15.00
CA LEU A 72 9.12 21.84 -15.50
C LEU A 72 8.49 20.99 -14.40
N HIS A 73 9.14 20.85 -13.23
CA HIS A 73 8.54 20.14 -12.09
C HIS A 73 7.21 20.77 -11.67
N VAL A 74 7.17 22.11 -11.62
CA VAL A 74 5.93 22.85 -11.30
C VAL A 74 4.87 22.57 -12.36
N ALA A 75 5.21 22.70 -13.64
CA ALA A 75 4.28 22.46 -14.74
C ALA A 75 3.67 21.05 -14.69
N VAL A 76 4.51 20.01 -14.51
CA VAL A 76 4.06 18.61 -14.41
C VAL A 76 3.12 18.40 -13.22
N GLY A 77 3.43 19.01 -12.07
CA GLY A 77 2.65 18.87 -10.85
C GLY A 77 1.33 19.64 -10.84
N THR A 78 1.21 20.74 -11.60
CA THR A 78 0.04 21.64 -11.52
C THR A 78 -0.81 21.70 -12.79
N SER A 79 -0.27 21.37 -13.96
CA SER A 79 -0.97 21.55 -15.24
C SER A 79 -1.76 20.31 -15.66
N LYS A 80 -2.99 20.54 -16.13
CA LYS A 80 -3.77 19.58 -16.93
C LYS A 80 -3.78 19.94 -18.42
N ASN A 81 -3.23 21.10 -18.79
CA ASN A 81 -3.21 21.58 -20.16
C ASN A 81 -2.11 20.87 -20.95
N LYS A 82 -2.53 19.99 -21.87
CA LYS A 82 -1.64 19.19 -22.73
C LYS A 82 -0.74 20.07 -23.57
N GLU A 83 -1.29 21.08 -24.23
CA GLU A 83 -0.54 21.92 -25.17
C GLU A 83 0.54 22.71 -24.45
N PHE A 84 0.23 23.23 -23.26
CA PHE A 84 1.22 23.91 -22.41
C PHE A 84 2.35 22.96 -22.00
N LEU A 85 2.02 21.75 -21.56
CA LEU A 85 2.99 20.74 -21.16
C LEU A 85 3.86 20.28 -22.33
N GLU A 86 3.27 20.01 -23.49
CA GLU A 86 3.98 19.66 -24.73
C GLU A 86 4.94 20.77 -25.14
N LYS A 87 4.46 22.02 -25.18
CA LYS A 87 5.31 23.18 -25.48
C LYS A 87 6.45 23.27 -24.48
N MET A 88 6.18 23.15 -23.19
CA MET A 88 7.20 23.30 -22.16
C MET A 88 8.23 22.16 -22.14
N LEU A 89 7.81 20.92 -22.41
CA LEU A 89 8.69 19.75 -22.53
C LEU A 89 9.54 19.78 -23.80
N ASN A 90 8.99 20.31 -24.90
CA ASN A 90 9.70 20.47 -26.17
C ASN A 90 10.42 21.83 -26.30
N HIS A 91 10.36 22.68 -25.26
CA HIS A 91 10.94 24.02 -25.31
C HIS A 91 12.46 23.94 -25.16
N GLY A 92 13.16 23.84 -26.30
CA GLY A 92 14.62 23.89 -26.44
C GLY A 92 15.28 22.51 -26.53
N ASP A 93 16.14 22.32 -27.55
CA ASP A 93 16.83 21.08 -27.93
C ASP A 93 17.82 20.50 -26.88
N LEU A 94 17.92 21.08 -25.68
CA LEU A 94 18.96 20.78 -24.68
C LEU A 94 18.41 20.42 -23.29
N GLN A 95 17.14 20.03 -23.17
CA GLN A 95 16.55 19.73 -21.86
C GLN A 95 16.88 18.31 -21.38
N PRO A 96 17.61 18.16 -20.27
CA PRO A 96 17.75 16.88 -19.60
C PRO A 96 16.44 16.62 -18.85
N LEU A 97 15.61 15.70 -19.34
CA LEU A 97 14.38 15.29 -18.65
C LEU A 97 14.68 14.51 -17.35
N ASP A 98 15.95 14.23 -17.08
CA ASP A 98 16.50 13.61 -15.87
C ASP A 98 16.77 14.62 -14.72
N MET A 99 16.38 15.89 -14.87
CA MET A 99 16.46 16.87 -13.78
C MET A 99 15.77 16.36 -12.52
N VAL A 100 16.41 16.58 -11.37
CA VAL A 100 15.88 16.25 -10.04
C VAL A 100 15.68 17.48 -9.17
N ASN A 101 14.62 17.48 -8.37
CA ASN A 101 14.39 18.49 -7.34
C ASN A 101 15.27 18.24 -6.09
N SER A 102 15.04 18.97 -4.98
CA SER A 102 15.81 18.78 -3.74
C SER A 102 15.54 17.45 -3.04
N GLU A 103 14.45 16.76 -3.39
CA GLU A 103 14.10 15.42 -2.88
C GLU A 103 14.66 14.30 -3.77
N GLY A 104 15.44 14.62 -4.80
CA GLY A 104 15.91 13.64 -5.78
C GLY A 104 14.81 13.16 -6.74
N SER A 105 13.62 13.77 -6.70
CA SER A 105 12.50 13.39 -7.56
C SER A 105 12.69 13.94 -8.96
N THR A 106 12.61 13.07 -9.96
CA THR A 106 12.54 13.43 -11.38
C THR A 106 11.14 13.93 -11.77
N LEU A 107 11.00 14.43 -13.00
CA LEU A 107 9.68 14.77 -13.56
C LEU A 107 8.70 13.57 -13.53
N LEU A 108 9.21 12.35 -13.72
CA LEU A 108 8.37 11.15 -13.67
C LEU A 108 7.90 10.84 -12.25
N HIS A 109 8.72 11.10 -11.22
CA HIS A 109 8.28 11.03 -9.82
C HIS A 109 7.15 12.03 -9.55
N ILE A 110 7.27 13.28 -10.02
CA ILE A 110 6.20 14.27 -9.83
C ILE A 110 4.93 13.82 -10.56
N ALA A 111 5.02 13.40 -11.82
CA ALA A 111 3.88 12.88 -12.57
C ALA A 111 3.20 11.70 -11.86
N ALA A 112 3.99 10.82 -11.25
CA ALA A 112 3.52 9.72 -10.43
C ALA A 112 2.82 10.18 -9.15
N ILE A 113 3.40 11.15 -8.42
CA ILE A 113 2.84 11.69 -7.17
C ILE A 113 1.49 12.38 -7.39
N VAL A 114 1.30 13.06 -8.53
CA VAL A 114 0.04 13.78 -8.84
C VAL A 114 -0.94 12.98 -9.71
N GLY A 115 -0.54 11.80 -10.20
CA GLY A 115 -1.38 10.96 -11.05
C GLY A 115 -1.54 11.47 -12.48
N ASN A 116 -0.54 12.18 -13.02
CA ASN A 116 -0.55 12.69 -14.37
C ASN A 116 -0.09 11.63 -15.39
N THR A 117 -0.94 10.61 -15.61
CA THR A 117 -0.65 9.47 -16.51
C THR A 117 -0.24 9.92 -17.92
N LYS A 118 -0.80 11.04 -18.39
CA LYS A 118 -0.51 11.56 -19.73
C LYS A 118 0.92 12.08 -19.84
N VAL A 119 1.37 12.84 -18.85
CA VAL A 119 2.77 13.29 -18.79
C VAL A 119 3.70 12.11 -18.55
N ALA A 120 3.32 11.16 -17.69
CA ALA A 120 4.10 9.95 -17.47
C ALA A 120 4.37 9.20 -18.78
N LYS A 121 3.35 9.08 -19.65
CA LYS A 121 3.49 8.52 -21.02
C LYS A 121 4.52 9.27 -21.85
N MET A 122 4.38 10.59 -21.95
CA MET A 122 5.30 11.43 -22.73
C MET A 122 6.73 11.37 -22.21
N LEU A 123 6.92 11.34 -20.89
CA LEU A 123 8.26 11.26 -20.28
C LEU A 123 8.93 9.92 -20.58
N ILE A 124 8.20 8.81 -20.52
CA ILE A 124 8.71 7.46 -20.83
C ILE A 124 8.99 7.29 -22.32
N GLU A 125 8.19 7.90 -23.19
CA GLU A 125 8.45 7.93 -24.63
C GLU A 125 9.78 8.62 -24.97
N ASN A 126 10.15 9.66 -24.21
CA ASN A 126 11.40 10.41 -24.42
C ASN A 126 12.61 9.82 -23.68
N ASN A 127 12.44 9.36 -22.44
CA ASN A 127 13.51 8.79 -21.62
C ASN A 127 12.96 7.69 -20.71
N ARG A 128 13.18 6.43 -21.09
CA ARG A 128 12.72 5.26 -20.34
C ARG A 128 13.50 5.00 -19.05
N ASP A 129 14.74 5.47 -18.93
CA ASP A 129 15.59 5.24 -17.75
C ASP A 129 15.03 5.90 -16.49
N LEU A 130 14.12 6.86 -16.67
CA LEU A 130 13.35 7.48 -15.59
C LEU A 130 12.54 6.45 -14.79
N LEU A 131 12.15 5.31 -15.39
CA LEU A 131 11.37 4.25 -14.73
C LEU A 131 12.06 3.64 -13.51
N VAL A 132 13.38 3.50 -13.57
CA VAL A 132 14.22 2.85 -12.54
C VAL A 132 14.89 3.83 -11.59
N THR A 133 14.84 5.13 -11.91
CA THR A 133 15.46 6.16 -11.09
C THR A 133 14.82 6.20 -9.70
N LYS A 134 15.62 6.36 -8.65
CA LYS A 134 15.13 6.45 -7.28
C LYS A 134 15.35 7.85 -6.71
N ASP A 135 14.37 8.32 -5.95
CA ASP A 135 14.48 9.56 -5.19
C ASP A 135 15.30 9.38 -3.89
N ASN A 136 15.44 10.44 -3.09
CA ASN A 136 16.20 10.40 -1.82
C ASN A 136 15.57 9.47 -0.77
N ALA A 137 14.30 9.07 -0.92
CA ALA A 137 13.64 8.07 -0.09
C ALA A 137 13.77 6.65 -0.67
N ASN A 138 14.63 6.46 -1.66
CA ASN A 138 14.86 5.20 -2.37
C ASN A 138 13.58 4.67 -3.05
N GLN A 139 12.64 5.55 -3.41
CA GLN A 139 11.39 5.21 -4.07
C GLN A 139 11.51 5.45 -5.58
N THR A 140 10.97 4.54 -6.39
CA THR A 140 10.82 4.75 -7.85
C THR A 140 9.56 5.56 -8.16
N PRO A 141 9.39 6.06 -9.40
CA PRO A 141 8.14 6.69 -9.80
C PRO A 141 6.94 5.74 -9.67
N LEU A 142 7.13 4.45 -9.96
CA LEU A 142 6.10 3.45 -9.73
C LEU A 142 5.70 3.44 -8.25
N ALA A 143 6.66 3.30 -7.33
CA ALA A 143 6.38 3.29 -5.88
C ALA A 143 5.67 4.56 -5.38
N ARG A 144 6.01 5.73 -5.95
CA ARG A 144 5.30 6.99 -5.66
C ARG A 144 3.87 7.01 -6.19
N ALA A 145 3.62 6.53 -7.40
CA ALA A 145 2.26 6.43 -7.95
C ALA A 145 1.38 5.49 -7.10
N LEU A 146 2.00 4.44 -6.54
CA LEU A 146 1.35 3.49 -5.65
C LEU A 146 1.01 4.07 -4.29
N SER A 147 1.97 4.74 -3.67
CA SER A 147 1.77 5.38 -2.36
C SER A 147 0.69 6.47 -2.40
N ASN A 148 0.49 7.09 -3.57
CA ASN A 148 -0.55 8.10 -3.81
C ASN A 148 -1.83 7.53 -4.47
N MET A 149 -1.92 6.20 -4.64
CA MET A 149 -3.10 5.49 -5.18
C MET A 149 -3.56 5.96 -6.57
N HIS A 150 -2.63 6.37 -7.43
CA HIS A 150 -2.94 6.83 -8.79
C HIS A 150 -3.02 5.67 -9.78
N LYS A 151 -4.20 5.02 -9.83
CA LYS A 151 -4.49 3.80 -10.59
C LYS A 151 -3.95 3.76 -12.01
N ASP A 152 -4.42 4.68 -12.84
CA ASP A 152 -4.07 4.69 -14.26
C ASP A 152 -2.57 4.93 -14.47
N THR A 153 -1.96 5.72 -13.58
CA THR A 153 -0.53 6.04 -13.66
C THR A 153 0.30 4.84 -13.29
N TYR A 154 0.07 4.23 -12.12
CA TYR A 154 0.89 3.08 -11.74
C TYR A 154 0.71 1.88 -12.66
N LEU A 155 -0.51 1.61 -13.17
CA LEU A 155 -0.74 0.52 -14.13
C LEU A 155 0.05 0.76 -15.42
N TYR A 156 0.09 2.01 -15.89
CA TYR A 156 0.89 2.36 -17.06
C TYR A 156 2.39 2.22 -16.79
N LEU A 157 2.89 2.75 -15.66
CA LEU A 157 4.30 2.64 -15.28
C LEU A 157 4.72 1.18 -15.13
N TRP A 158 3.87 0.36 -14.52
CA TRP A 158 4.05 -1.07 -14.36
C TRP A 158 4.15 -1.78 -15.72
N ASN A 159 3.14 -1.62 -16.58
CA ASN A 159 3.16 -2.27 -17.89
C ASN A 159 4.36 -1.82 -18.74
N SER A 160 4.78 -0.56 -18.60
CA SER A 160 5.98 -0.04 -19.28
C SER A 160 7.25 -0.69 -18.75
N PHE A 161 7.33 -0.99 -17.45
CA PHE A 161 8.44 -1.67 -16.80
C PHE A 161 8.61 -3.11 -17.27
N PHE A 162 7.52 -3.87 -17.39
CA PHE A 162 7.58 -5.29 -17.78
C PHE A 162 7.65 -5.52 -19.29
N SER A 163 7.38 -4.49 -20.09
CA SER A 163 7.53 -4.59 -21.55
C SER A 163 8.97 -4.45 -22.03
N THR A 164 9.96 -4.34 -21.12
CA THR A 164 11.38 -4.17 -21.48
C THR A 164 12.22 -5.43 -21.20
N PRO A 165 12.99 -5.94 -22.18
CA PRO A 165 13.86 -7.09 -22.01
C PRO A 165 15.12 -6.87 -21.15
N ASP A 166 15.58 -5.62 -21.00
CA ASP A 166 16.94 -5.31 -20.53
C ASP A 166 17.05 -4.73 -19.11
N VAL A 167 15.93 -4.40 -18.46
CA VAL A 167 15.95 -4.09 -17.04
C VAL A 167 15.87 -5.42 -16.34
N GLU A 168 16.85 -5.78 -15.52
CA GLU A 168 16.78 -6.95 -14.64
C GLU A 168 15.47 -6.87 -13.86
N ALA A 169 14.43 -7.52 -14.37
CA ALA A 169 13.11 -7.56 -13.76
C ALA A 169 13.24 -8.11 -12.33
N GLY A 170 14.31 -8.87 -12.03
CA GLY A 170 14.66 -9.35 -10.71
C GLY A 170 14.95 -8.26 -9.66
N VAL A 171 15.51 -7.10 -10.01
CA VAL A 171 16.00 -6.13 -9.00
C VAL A 171 14.86 -5.31 -8.37
N LEU A 172 13.78 -5.05 -9.11
CA LEU A 172 12.62 -4.36 -8.53
C LEU A 172 11.88 -5.25 -7.52
N PHE A 173 11.97 -6.57 -7.68
CA PHE A 173 11.17 -7.56 -6.95
C PHE A 173 11.91 -8.42 -5.93
N ASP A 174 13.24 -8.32 -5.83
CA ASP A 174 13.93 -8.74 -4.60
C ASP A 174 13.71 -7.73 -3.46
N SER A 175 13.05 -6.60 -3.75
CA SER A 175 12.79 -5.52 -2.79
C SER A 175 11.34 -5.48 -2.32
N THR A 176 11.15 -5.00 -1.08
CA THR A 176 9.90 -4.84 -0.33
C THR A 176 8.73 -4.14 -1.07
N ASP A 177 8.95 -3.54 -2.24
CA ASP A 177 8.02 -2.60 -2.86
C ASP A 177 6.94 -3.26 -3.74
N GLY A 178 7.26 -4.38 -4.41
CA GLY A 178 6.26 -5.16 -5.18
C GLY A 178 5.24 -5.89 -4.29
N CYS A 179 5.67 -6.34 -3.11
CA CYS A 179 4.77 -6.91 -2.10
C CYS A 179 3.90 -5.81 -1.45
N LYS A 180 4.51 -4.68 -1.04
CA LYS A 180 3.77 -3.51 -0.52
C LYS A 180 2.69 -3.05 -1.50
N LEU A 181 2.96 -3.06 -2.80
CA LEU A 181 1.97 -2.77 -3.83
C LEU A 181 0.72 -3.65 -3.68
N LEU A 182 0.90 -4.97 -3.71
CA LEU A 182 -0.24 -5.89 -3.65
C LEU A 182 -0.99 -5.76 -2.33
N VAL A 183 -0.27 -5.62 -1.21
CA VAL A 183 -0.89 -5.36 0.09
C VAL A 183 -1.71 -4.06 0.04
N ASN A 184 -1.17 -2.97 -0.50
CA ASN A 184 -1.89 -1.71 -0.64
C ASN A 184 -3.12 -1.83 -1.55
N LEU A 185 -3.07 -2.61 -2.65
CA LEU A 185 -4.22 -2.87 -3.51
C LEU A 185 -5.30 -3.67 -2.80
N ILE A 186 -4.91 -4.68 -2.02
CA ILE A 186 -5.82 -5.49 -1.22
C ILE A 186 -6.48 -4.63 -0.14
N SER A 187 -5.70 -3.88 0.63
CA SER A 187 -6.21 -3.02 1.70
C SER A 187 -7.05 -1.86 1.18
N SER A 188 -6.77 -1.34 -0.02
CA SER A 188 -7.62 -0.36 -0.71
C SER A 188 -8.82 -0.97 -1.45
N LYS A 189 -8.99 -2.31 -1.37
CA LYS A 189 -10.07 -3.09 -2.00
C LYS A 189 -10.06 -3.05 -3.54
N ASP A 190 -8.95 -2.69 -4.17
CA ASP A 190 -8.76 -2.80 -5.62
C ASP A 190 -8.30 -4.21 -6.02
N TYR A 191 -9.15 -5.18 -5.69
CA TYR A 191 -8.94 -6.59 -5.99
C TYR A 191 -8.79 -6.86 -7.49
N GLY A 192 -9.42 -6.06 -8.35
CA GLY A 192 -9.31 -6.20 -9.81
C GLY A 192 -7.88 -5.97 -10.30
N SER A 193 -7.25 -4.90 -9.83
CA SER A 193 -5.84 -4.64 -10.13
C SER A 193 -4.93 -5.72 -9.54
N ALA A 194 -5.19 -6.16 -8.30
CA ALA A 194 -4.40 -7.23 -7.68
C ALA A 194 -4.44 -8.54 -8.49
N MET A 195 -5.63 -8.95 -8.94
CA MET A 195 -5.79 -10.15 -9.79
C MET A 195 -5.08 -10.01 -11.14
N TYR A 196 -5.19 -8.83 -11.77
CA TYR A 196 -4.50 -8.54 -13.03
C TYR A 196 -2.99 -8.70 -12.86
N LEU A 197 -2.41 -8.16 -11.79
CA LEU A 197 -0.97 -8.25 -11.51
C LEU A 197 -0.53 -9.69 -11.27
N ILE A 198 -1.24 -10.43 -10.42
CA ILE A 198 -0.93 -11.84 -10.13
C ILE A 198 -0.98 -12.70 -11.40
N HIS A 199 -1.96 -12.44 -12.29
CA HIS A 199 -2.10 -13.19 -13.52
C HIS A 199 -0.93 -12.97 -14.49
N HIS A 200 -0.45 -11.73 -14.65
CA HIS A 200 0.59 -11.40 -15.62
C HIS A 200 2.02 -11.59 -15.10
N HIS A 201 2.21 -11.62 -13.77
CA HIS A 201 3.53 -11.67 -13.13
C HIS A 201 3.58 -12.68 -11.98
N LYS A 202 3.01 -13.87 -12.17
CA LYS A 202 2.88 -14.89 -11.12
C LYS A 202 4.21 -15.24 -10.43
N GLU A 203 5.29 -15.39 -11.19
CA GLU A 203 6.63 -15.79 -10.71
C GLU A 203 7.16 -14.86 -9.62
N THR A 204 6.94 -13.56 -9.82
CA THR A 204 7.32 -12.50 -8.89
C THR A 204 6.65 -12.64 -7.53
N PHE A 205 5.42 -13.14 -7.51
CA PHE A 205 4.57 -13.10 -6.31
C PHE A 205 4.54 -14.43 -5.54
N LEU A 206 5.14 -15.50 -6.06
CA LEU A 206 5.21 -16.80 -5.39
C LEU A 206 5.82 -16.69 -3.98
N ARG A 207 6.85 -15.84 -3.83
CA ARG A 207 7.55 -15.61 -2.54
C ARG A 207 6.73 -14.82 -1.52
N HIS A 208 5.60 -14.22 -1.92
CA HIS A 208 4.81 -13.28 -1.11
C HIS A 208 3.36 -13.73 -0.89
N ILE A 209 3.03 -14.98 -1.24
CA ILE A 209 1.68 -15.53 -1.13
C ILE A 209 1.12 -15.44 0.29
N ASP A 210 1.94 -15.75 1.29
CA ASP A 210 1.58 -15.69 2.70
C ASP A 210 1.13 -14.28 3.12
N THR A 211 1.90 -13.27 2.72
CA THR A 211 1.66 -11.85 3.02
C THR A 211 0.38 -11.37 2.35
N MET A 212 0.14 -11.78 1.09
CA MET A 212 -1.11 -11.47 0.39
C MET A 212 -2.33 -12.10 1.07
N LEU A 213 -2.23 -13.38 1.48
CA LEU A 213 -3.32 -14.05 2.16
C LEU A 213 -3.63 -13.42 3.53
N ILE A 214 -2.60 -12.99 4.27
CA ILE A 214 -2.75 -12.24 5.53
C ILE A 214 -3.44 -10.89 5.28
N ALA A 215 -3.02 -10.13 4.28
CA ALA A 215 -3.66 -8.85 3.93
C ALA A 215 -5.15 -9.03 3.57
N ILE A 216 -5.46 -10.08 2.80
CA ILE A 216 -6.85 -10.44 2.48
C ILE A 216 -7.62 -10.79 3.76
N ALA A 217 -7.00 -11.47 4.71
CA ALA A 217 -7.62 -11.84 5.98
C ALA A 217 -7.91 -10.66 6.90
N GLN A 218 -7.04 -9.65 6.90
CA GLN A 218 -7.22 -8.40 7.64
C GLN A 218 -8.40 -7.58 7.11
N ASP A 219 -8.51 -7.46 5.78
CA ASP A 219 -9.45 -6.54 5.12
C ASP A 219 -10.64 -7.23 4.42
N PHE A 220 -10.90 -8.51 4.74
CA PHE A 220 -11.93 -9.28 4.03
C PHE A 220 -13.33 -8.67 4.19
N PRO A 221 -14.00 -8.29 3.09
CA PRO A 221 -15.31 -7.63 3.17
C PRO A 221 -16.38 -8.59 3.73
N PRO A 222 -17.30 -8.12 4.58
CA PRO A 222 -18.40 -8.95 5.06
C PRO A 222 -19.40 -9.23 3.94
N LYS A 223 -19.93 -10.46 3.89
CA LYS A 223 -21.05 -10.79 2.99
C LYS A 223 -22.34 -10.22 3.58
N LEU A 224 -23.00 -9.33 2.83
CA LEU A 224 -24.28 -8.74 3.25
C LEU A 224 -25.39 -9.81 3.41
N ASN A 225 -26.10 -9.75 4.54
CA ASN A 225 -27.21 -10.65 4.88
C ASN A 225 -28.54 -10.25 4.18
N PHE A 226 -29.57 -11.09 4.28
CA PHE A 226 -30.84 -10.89 3.58
C PHE A 226 -31.55 -9.58 4.00
N TRP A 227 -31.46 -9.21 5.26
CA TRP A 227 -32.09 -7.99 5.80
C TRP A 227 -31.38 -6.72 5.34
N GLU A 228 -30.05 -6.74 5.30
CA GLU A 228 -29.22 -5.70 4.68
C GLU A 228 -29.51 -5.56 3.18
N ARG A 229 -29.89 -6.65 2.50
CA ARG A 229 -30.35 -6.58 1.09
C ARG A 229 -31.77 -6.02 0.94
N THR A 230 -32.64 -6.25 1.92
CA THR A 230 -34.09 -6.01 1.81
C THR A 230 -34.51 -4.63 2.31
N ILE A 231 -33.91 -4.12 3.39
CA ILE A 231 -34.17 -2.78 3.94
C ILE A 231 -33.72 -1.66 2.97
N HIS A 232 -33.01 -1.99 1.88
CA HIS A 232 -32.27 -1.04 1.04
C HIS A 232 -32.86 -0.80 -0.36
N LYS A 233 -34.06 -1.33 -0.65
CA LYS A 233 -34.84 -0.91 -1.84
C LYS A 233 -35.29 0.56 -1.78
N SER A 234 -35.15 1.25 -0.64
CA SER A 234 -35.43 2.68 -0.44
C SER A 234 -34.21 3.58 -0.75
N LEU A 235 -34.00 3.79 -2.05
CA LEU A 235 -33.47 4.97 -2.79
C LEU A 235 -32.18 5.75 -2.40
N LEU A 236 -31.52 5.61 -1.25
CA LEU A 236 -30.29 6.40 -0.94
C LEU A 236 -29.03 5.61 -0.55
N LYS A 237 -29.08 4.27 -0.50
CA LYS A 237 -27.94 3.39 -0.14
C LYS A 237 -27.31 2.59 -1.29
N TYR A 238 -27.76 2.78 -2.53
CA TYR A 238 -27.43 1.89 -3.66
C TYR A 238 -25.93 1.80 -3.97
N ARG A 239 -25.22 2.93 -4.05
CA ARG A 239 -23.80 2.98 -4.48
C ARG A 239 -22.84 2.33 -3.48
N PHE A 240 -23.13 2.41 -2.18
CA PHE A 240 -22.31 1.80 -1.12
C PHE A 240 -22.52 0.28 -1.03
N VAL A 241 -23.76 -0.17 -1.22
CA VAL A 241 -24.15 -1.59 -1.14
C VAL A 241 -23.69 -2.38 -2.37
N GLU A 242 -23.81 -1.79 -3.56
CA GLU A 242 -23.28 -2.36 -4.81
C GLU A 242 -21.76 -2.50 -4.73
N GLY A 243 -21.07 -1.49 -4.17
CA GLY A 243 -19.63 -1.53 -3.89
C GLY A 243 -19.21 -2.65 -2.93
N ASN A 244 -19.99 -2.92 -1.88
CA ASN A 244 -19.65 -4.00 -0.93
C ASN A 244 -19.89 -5.40 -1.49
N HIS A 245 -20.95 -5.60 -2.27
CA HIS A 245 -21.22 -6.90 -2.91
C HIS A 245 -20.16 -7.22 -3.98
N THR A 246 -19.80 -6.23 -4.79
CA THR A 246 -18.73 -6.36 -5.79
C THR A 246 -17.37 -6.59 -5.12
N ALA A 247 -17.03 -5.83 -4.08
CA ALA A 247 -15.80 -6.04 -3.31
C ALA A 247 -15.72 -7.46 -2.72
N TYR A 248 -16.80 -7.97 -2.13
CA TYR A 248 -16.82 -9.36 -1.63
C TYR A 248 -16.58 -10.40 -2.71
N TRP A 249 -17.24 -10.23 -3.86
CA TRP A 249 -17.09 -11.16 -4.96
C TRP A 249 -15.66 -11.13 -5.53
N LEU A 250 -15.09 -9.94 -5.73
CA LEU A 250 -13.72 -9.77 -6.20
C LEU A 250 -12.69 -10.30 -5.18
N ALA A 251 -12.87 -10.04 -3.89
CA ALA A 251 -12.00 -10.58 -2.84
C ALA A 251 -12.03 -12.12 -2.82
N LYS A 252 -13.23 -12.71 -2.96
CA LYS A 252 -13.39 -14.17 -3.08
C LYS A 252 -12.68 -14.73 -4.31
N MET A 253 -12.76 -14.03 -5.46
CA MET A 253 -12.07 -14.46 -6.68
C MET A 253 -10.57 -14.38 -6.52
N LEU A 254 -10.05 -13.28 -5.99
CA LEU A 254 -8.62 -13.13 -5.70
C LEU A 254 -8.12 -14.24 -4.78
N LEU A 255 -8.84 -14.52 -3.69
CA LEU A 255 -8.49 -15.59 -2.76
C LEU A 255 -8.45 -16.96 -3.47
N LYS A 256 -9.43 -17.25 -4.34
CA LYS A 256 -9.45 -18.49 -5.13
C LYS A 256 -8.29 -18.56 -6.12
N GLN A 257 -7.94 -17.45 -6.77
CA GLN A 257 -6.81 -17.37 -7.67
C GLN A 257 -5.50 -17.68 -6.93
N ILE A 258 -5.29 -17.09 -5.75
CA ILE A 258 -4.11 -17.36 -4.91
C ILE A 258 -4.10 -18.83 -4.44
N CYS A 259 -5.24 -19.39 -4.02
CA CYS A 259 -5.31 -20.81 -3.68
C CYS A 259 -4.98 -21.73 -4.87
N SER A 260 -5.43 -21.39 -6.09
CA SER A 260 -5.07 -22.13 -7.31
C SER A 260 -3.57 -22.05 -7.55
N LEU A 261 -2.99 -20.86 -7.42
CA LEU A 261 -1.55 -20.62 -7.59
C LEU A 261 -0.72 -21.48 -6.63
N ILE A 262 -1.14 -21.60 -5.37
CA ILE A 262 -0.48 -22.51 -4.39
C ILE A 262 -0.54 -23.96 -4.86
N LYS A 263 -1.69 -24.41 -5.36
CA LYS A 263 -1.87 -25.80 -5.80
C LYS A 263 -1.07 -26.13 -7.06
N GLU A 264 -0.90 -25.15 -7.95
CA GLU A 264 -0.22 -25.31 -9.23
C GLU A 264 1.30 -25.25 -9.08
N GLU A 265 1.83 -24.31 -8.29
CA GLU A 265 3.26 -23.97 -8.29
C GLU A 265 4.02 -24.50 -7.06
N ILE A 266 3.32 -24.85 -5.97
CA ILE A 266 3.95 -25.25 -4.70
C ILE A 266 3.68 -26.75 -4.44
N PRO A 267 4.68 -27.54 -4.02
CA PRO A 267 4.48 -28.92 -3.60
C PRO A 267 3.46 -29.04 -2.45
N SER A 268 2.61 -30.07 -2.49
CA SER A 268 1.52 -30.29 -1.53
C SER A 268 1.95 -30.27 -0.07
N GLU A 269 3.14 -30.79 0.23
CA GLU A 269 3.73 -30.83 1.57
C GLU A 269 4.01 -29.43 2.14
N SER A 270 4.25 -28.45 1.26
CA SER A 270 4.59 -27.07 1.63
C SER A 270 3.38 -26.15 1.68
N HIS A 271 2.18 -26.59 1.24
CA HIS A 271 0.98 -25.75 1.22
C HIS A 271 0.66 -25.15 2.60
N HIS A 272 0.89 -25.93 3.67
CA HIS A 272 0.62 -25.51 5.04
C HIS A 272 1.28 -24.18 5.42
N GLY A 273 2.54 -23.97 5.00
CA GLY A 273 3.29 -22.75 5.33
C GLY A 273 2.62 -21.46 4.84
N TYR A 274 1.89 -21.52 3.72
CA TYR A 274 1.32 -20.35 3.07
C TYR A 274 -0.03 -19.92 3.65
N TYR A 275 -0.92 -20.87 3.98
CA TYR A 275 -2.26 -20.54 4.49
C TYR A 275 -2.37 -20.51 6.02
N LYS A 276 -1.42 -21.10 6.75
CA LYS A 276 -1.46 -21.23 8.23
C LYS A 276 -1.72 -19.89 8.92
N ASN A 277 -0.91 -18.88 8.60
CA ASN A 277 -1.04 -17.57 9.25
C ASN A 277 -2.31 -16.84 8.80
N ALA A 278 -2.70 -16.99 7.54
CA ALA A 278 -3.90 -16.34 7.00
C ALA A 278 -5.20 -16.89 7.59
N ILE A 279 -5.31 -18.20 7.80
CA ILE A 279 -6.52 -18.79 8.41
C ILE A 279 -6.64 -18.42 9.89
N LEU A 280 -5.51 -18.34 10.61
CA LEU A 280 -5.47 -17.86 12.00
C LEU A 280 -5.81 -16.37 12.07
N GLU A 281 -5.29 -15.56 11.16
CA GLU A 281 -5.65 -14.14 11.06
C GLU A 281 -7.13 -13.95 10.75
N ALA A 282 -7.70 -14.75 9.85
CA ALA A 282 -9.13 -14.74 9.57
C ALA A 282 -9.96 -15.14 10.81
N ALA A 283 -9.45 -16.08 11.62
CA ALA A 283 -10.06 -16.40 12.91
C ALA A 283 -9.99 -15.23 13.89
N ARG A 284 -8.87 -14.49 13.96
CA ARG A 284 -8.75 -13.27 14.77
C ARG A 284 -9.73 -12.18 14.35
N GLN A 285 -9.90 -11.98 13.05
CA GLN A 285 -10.79 -10.99 12.45
C GLN A 285 -12.27 -11.40 12.42
N ASN A 286 -12.60 -12.61 12.92
CA ASN A 286 -13.95 -13.16 12.89
C ASN A 286 -14.52 -13.30 11.46
N ALA A 287 -13.66 -13.59 10.47
CA ALA A 287 -13.97 -13.67 9.04
C ALA A 287 -14.37 -15.10 8.59
N ASP A 288 -15.56 -15.57 9.01
CA ASP A 288 -16.03 -16.95 8.75
C ASP A 288 -16.04 -17.34 7.26
N LYS A 289 -16.36 -16.40 6.37
CA LYS A 289 -16.42 -16.69 4.92
C LYS A 289 -15.06 -16.98 4.33
N LEU A 290 -14.02 -16.28 4.77
CA LEU A 290 -12.66 -16.53 4.34
C LEU A 290 -12.19 -17.89 4.83
N VAL A 291 -12.43 -18.20 6.12
CA VAL A 291 -12.15 -19.53 6.70
C VAL A 291 -12.83 -20.64 5.88
N LYS A 292 -14.12 -20.48 5.53
CA LYS A 292 -14.82 -21.44 4.65
C LYS A 292 -14.10 -21.66 3.32
N ILE A 293 -13.67 -20.58 2.68
CA ILE A 293 -13.02 -20.66 1.37
C ILE A 293 -11.67 -21.39 1.52
N ILE A 294 -10.81 -21.00 2.46
CA ILE A 294 -9.52 -21.67 2.68
C ILE A 294 -9.72 -23.15 2.99
N VAL A 295 -10.62 -23.51 3.92
CA VAL A 295 -10.87 -24.92 4.28
C VAL A 295 -11.44 -25.72 3.11
N SER A 296 -12.27 -25.11 2.26
CA SER A 296 -12.79 -25.78 1.06
C SER A 296 -11.69 -26.06 0.02
N GLU A 297 -10.65 -25.23 -0.03
CA GLU A 297 -9.52 -25.41 -0.94
C GLU A 297 -8.43 -26.30 -0.32
N PHE A 298 -8.23 -26.22 0.99
CA PHE A 298 -7.24 -26.96 1.79
C PHE A 298 -7.88 -27.52 3.08
N PRO A 299 -8.44 -28.74 3.05
CA PRO A 299 -9.16 -29.31 4.21
C PRO A 299 -8.33 -29.40 5.50
N ASN A 300 -7.02 -29.64 5.38
CA ASN A 300 -6.11 -29.72 6.52
C ASN A 300 -5.88 -28.36 7.22
N ALA A 301 -6.29 -27.24 6.61
CA ALA A 301 -6.11 -25.92 7.18
C ALA A 301 -6.82 -25.74 8.53
N ILE A 302 -7.89 -26.50 8.77
CA ILE A 302 -8.63 -26.47 10.04
C ILE A 302 -7.76 -26.85 11.25
N TRP A 303 -6.69 -27.61 11.03
CA TRP A 303 -5.76 -28.08 12.07
C TRP A 303 -4.59 -27.13 12.31
N SER A 304 -4.60 -25.94 11.70
CA SER A 304 -3.53 -24.95 11.87
C SER A 304 -3.49 -24.44 13.31
N THR A 305 -2.28 -24.31 13.86
CA THR A 305 -2.01 -23.80 15.21
C THR A 305 -1.14 -22.56 15.17
N ASN A 306 -1.32 -21.63 16.11
CA ASN A 306 -0.42 -20.48 16.26
C ASN A 306 0.92 -20.90 16.92
N GLU A 307 1.80 -19.93 17.16
CA GLU A 307 3.11 -20.16 17.82
C GLU A 307 2.97 -20.72 19.25
N GLU A 308 1.88 -20.39 19.94
CA GLU A 308 1.58 -20.88 21.30
C GLU A 308 0.92 -22.28 21.30
N GLY A 309 0.67 -22.86 20.12
CA GLY A 309 -0.01 -24.14 19.94
C GLY A 309 -1.54 -24.07 19.93
N HIS A 310 -2.14 -22.88 19.99
CA HIS A 310 -3.59 -22.70 19.90
C HIS A 310 -4.10 -23.00 18.49
N ASN A 311 -5.02 -23.96 18.38
CA ASN A 311 -5.72 -24.24 17.13
C ASN A 311 -6.77 -23.17 16.79
N ILE A 312 -7.40 -23.29 15.61
CA ILE A 312 -8.35 -22.29 15.10
C ILE A 312 -9.55 -22.03 16.03
N ILE A 313 -10.09 -23.06 16.71
CA ILE A 313 -11.24 -22.86 17.61
C ILE A 313 -10.80 -22.19 18.92
N GLN A 314 -9.65 -22.58 19.47
CA GLN A 314 -9.07 -21.95 20.66
C GLN A 314 -8.76 -20.48 20.37
N TYR A 315 -8.19 -20.20 19.19
CA TYR A 315 -7.87 -18.84 18.77
C TYR A 315 -9.12 -17.99 18.52
N ALA A 316 -10.20 -18.58 17.99
CA ALA A 316 -11.49 -17.90 17.90
C ALA A 316 -12.10 -17.62 19.28
N VAL A 317 -11.93 -18.52 20.26
CA VAL A 317 -12.36 -18.33 21.65
C VAL A 317 -11.62 -17.16 22.32
N ILE A 318 -10.31 -17.12 22.18
CA ILE A 318 -9.45 -16.05 22.72
C ILE A 318 -9.84 -14.68 22.12
N ASN A 319 -10.10 -14.63 20.81
CA ASN A 319 -10.36 -13.38 20.09
C ASN A 319 -11.84 -12.97 19.99
N ARG A 320 -12.75 -13.73 20.61
CA ARG A 320 -14.20 -13.45 20.61
C ARG A 320 -14.81 -13.46 19.21
N SER A 321 -14.34 -14.40 18.41
CA SER A 321 -14.71 -14.54 17.01
C SER A 321 -15.89 -15.49 16.86
N GLU A 322 -17.06 -15.01 17.25
CA GLU A 322 -18.30 -15.81 17.31
C GLU A 322 -18.65 -16.51 15.98
N ARG A 323 -18.53 -15.84 14.84
CA ARG A 323 -18.90 -16.42 13.53
C ARG A 323 -17.95 -17.53 13.13
N VAL A 324 -16.66 -17.37 13.41
CA VAL A 324 -15.64 -18.39 13.15
C VAL A 324 -15.80 -19.55 14.12
N TYR A 325 -16.03 -19.27 15.41
CA TYR A 325 -16.32 -20.29 16.41
C TYR A 325 -17.54 -21.15 16.00
N ASN A 326 -18.66 -20.50 15.70
CA ASN A 326 -19.89 -21.18 15.25
C ASN A 326 -19.67 -21.95 13.95
N LEU A 327 -18.83 -21.42 13.06
CA LEU A 327 -18.49 -22.09 11.83
C LEU A 327 -17.71 -23.39 12.07
N VAL A 328 -16.59 -23.30 12.78
CA VAL A 328 -15.71 -24.45 13.05
C VAL A 328 -16.48 -25.51 13.84
N TYR A 329 -17.35 -25.06 14.75
CA TYR A 329 -18.30 -25.91 15.46
C TYR A 329 -19.23 -26.70 14.51
N GLN A 330 -19.81 -26.03 13.51
CA GLN A 330 -20.76 -26.65 12.56
C GLN A 330 -20.08 -27.49 11.46
N MET A 331 -18.84 -27.17 11.07
CA MET A 331 -18.16 -27.78 9.91
C MET A 331 -17.56 -29.15 10.17
N SER A 332 -17.54 -29.66 11.39
CA SER A 332 -16.70 -30.82 11.71
C SER A 332 -17.48 -32.14 11.87
N GLU A 333 -17.08 -33.16 11.10
CA GLU A 333 -17.25 -34.58 11.47
C GLU A 333 -16.44 -34.93 12.75
N HIS A 334 -15.58 -34.00 13.16
CA HIS A 334 -14.70 -34.05 14.31
C HIS A 334 -15.25 -33.31 15.54
N LYS A 335 -16.57 -33.13 15.66
CA LYS A 335 -17.23 -32.53 16.85
C LYS A 335 -16.73 -33.16 18.15
N ASN A 336 -16.42 -34.46 18.12
CA ASN A 336 -15.87 -35.21 19.24
C ASN A 336 -14.40 -34.89 19.52
N ILE A 337 -13.60 -34.59 18.50
CA ILE A 337 -12.20 -34.18 18.66
C ILE A 337 -12.17 -32.85 19.40
N TYR A 338 -12.86 -31.81 18.94
CA TYR A 338 -12.87 -30.51 19.65
C TYR A 338 -13.45 -30.56 21.07
N ARG A 339 -14.39 -31.48 21.33
CA ARG A 339 -14.90 -31.75 22.70
C ARG A 339 -13.86 -32.42 23.60
N THR A 340 -12.90 -33.14 23.02
CA THR A 340 -11.86 -33.91 23.70
C THR A 340 -10.45 -33.34 23.52
N ILE A 341 -10.27 -32.26 22.75
CA ILE A 341 -8.97 -31.60 22.58
C ILE A 341 -8.45 -31.28 23.96
N GLN A 342 -7.40 -32.01 24.31
CA GLN A 342 -6.61 -31.78 25.49
C GLN A 342 -5.95 -30.43 25.29
N GLU A 343 -6.23 -29.56 26.24
CA GLU A 343 -5.32 -28.56 26.80
C GLU A 343 -4.42 -27.81 25.81
N ASP A 344 -4.45 -26.48 25.84
CA ASP A 344 -3.35 -25.71 25.28
C ASP A 344 -2.00 -26.17 25.89
N THR A 345 -0.89 -25.65 25.36
CA THR A 345 0.45 -25.93 25.88
C THR A 345 0.61 -25.66 27.39
N SER A 346 -0.34 -24.94 28.01
CA SER A 346 -0.39 -24.57 29.42
C SER A 346 -1.43 -25.35 30.25
N GLY A 347 -2.14 -26.34 29.68
CA GLY A 347 -3.15 -27.09 30.44
C GLY A 347 -4.57 -26.54 30.38
N ASN A 348 -4.84 -25.48 29.63
CA ASN A 348 -6.14 -24.79 29.61
C ASN A 348 -7.08 -25.39 28.57
N ASN A 349 -8.31 -25.69 29.00
CA ASN A 349 -9.41 -26.01 28.08
C ASN A 349 -10.09 -24.73 27.52
N LEU A 350 -11.06 -24.89 26.62
CA LEU A 350 -11.76 -23.76 25.99
C LEU A 350 -12.45 -22.82 26.99
N LEU A 351 -12.93 -23.30 28.13
CA LEU A 351 -13.56 -22.45 29.16
C LEU A 351 -12.53 -21.58 29.88
N HIS A 352 -11.36 -22.13 30.18
CA HIS A 352 -10.26 -21.36 30.73
C HIS A 352 -9.84 -20.24 29.76
N LEU A 353 -9.79 -20.53 28.46
CA LEU A 353 -9.50 -19.53 27.43
C LEU A 353 -10.62 -18.48 27.29
N ALA A 354 -11.89 -18.89 27.37
CA ALA A 354 -13.03 -17.98 27.31
C ALA A 354 -13.09 -17.03 28.52
N ALA A 355 -12.61 -17.48 29.68
CA ALA A 355 -12.52 -16.68 30.91
C ALA A 355 -11.33 -15.70 30.93
N ARG A 356 -10.38 -15.79 29.99
CA ARG A 356 -9.29 -14.81 29.88
C ARG A 356 -9.83 -13.45 29.49
N LEU A 357 -9.12 -12.40 29.93
CA LEU A 357 -9.42 -11.03 29.53
C LEU A 357 -9.46 -10.91 28.01
N ALA A 358 -10.56 -10.35 27.49
CA ALA A 358 -10.73 -10.16 26.05
C ALA A 358 -9.69 -9.18 25.48
N PRO A 359 -9.37 -9.28 24.18
CA PRO A 359 -8.53 -8.28 23.52
C PRO A 359 -9.11 -6.86 23.68
N PRO A 360 -8.28 -5.82 23.91
CA PRO A 360 -8.74 -4.44 24.06
C PRO A 360 -9.64 -3.97 22.91
N GLU A 361 -9.27 -4.32 21.68
CA GLU A 361 -10.04 -4.04 20.46
C GLU A 361 -11.52 -4.48 20.56
N LYS A 362 -11.81 -5.57 21.28
CA LYS A 362 -13.19 -6.05 21.47
C LYS A 362 -13.90 -5.36 22.64
N LEU A 363 -13.16 -4.97 23.68
CA LEU A 363 -13.71 -4.34 24.88
C LEU A 363 -14.04 -2.86 24.65
N ASP A 364 -13.24 -2.17 23.86
CA ASP A 364 -13.37 -0.72 23.64
C ASP A 364 -14.62 -0.36 22.82
N HIS A 365 -15.13 -1.29 22.02
CA HIS A 365 -16.39 -1.11 21.28
C HIS A 365 -17.65 -1.21 22.16
N ILE A 366 -17.55 -1.68 23.40
CA ILE A 366 -18.68 -1.82 24.32
C ILE A 366 -18.62 -0.72 25.38
N SER A 367 -19.59 0.19 25.32
CA SER A 367 -19.71 1.29 26.28
C SER A 367 -20.21 0.81 27.63
N GLY A 368 -19.41 1.02 28.68
CA GLY A 368 -19.81 0.78 30.08
C GLY A 368 -19.46 -0.60 30.62
N ALA A 369 -19.03 -0.63 31.89
CA ALA A 369 -18.55 -1.85 32.55
C ALA A 369 -19.62 -2.95 32.66
N ALA A 370 -20.88 -2.58 32.91
CA ALA A 370 -21.97 -3.56 33.04
C ALA A 370 -22.25 -4.29 31.71
N LEU A 371 -22.25 -3.56 30.59
CA LEU A 371 -22.45 -4.15 29.25
C LEU A 371 -21.26 -5.01 28.84
N ARG A 372 -20.03 -4.60 29.19
CA ARG A 372 -18.83 -5.44 29.01
C ARG A 372 -19.00 -6.77 29.74
N ILE A 373 -19.26 -6.75 31.04
CA ILE A 373 -19.45 -7.97 31.84
C ILE A 373 -20.58 -8.84 31.29
N GLN A 374 -21.70 -8.24 30.88
CA GLN A 374 -22.82 -8.98 30.30
C GLN A 374 -22.42 -9.70 29.00
N HIS A 375 -21.71 -9.02 28.10
CA HIS A 375 -21.23 -9.59 26.85
C HIS A 375 -20.21 -10.72 27.10
N GLU A 376 -19.27 -10.52 28.03
CA GLU A 376 -18.32 -11.56 28.46
C GLU A 376 -19.03 -12.80 28.99
N LEU A 377 -20.07 -12.60 29.81
CA LEU A 377 -20.85 -13.70 30.38
C LEU A 377 -21.65 -14.45 29.30
N GLN A 378 -22.21 -13.73 28.31
CA GLN A 378 -22.88 -14.36 27.17
C GLN A 378 -21.91 -15.21 26.34
N TRP A 379 -20.72 -14.68 26.07
CA TRP A 379 -19.68 -15.42 25.37
C TRP A 379 -19.27 -16.69 26.13
N PHE A 380 -19.00 -16.56 27.44
CA PHE A 380 -18.64 -17.69 28.28
C PHE A 380 -19.70 -18.80 28.24
N LYS A 381 -20.98 -18.43 28.37
CA LYS A 381 -22.10 -19.37 28.28
C LYS A 381 -22.20 -20.05 26.91
N GLU A 382 -21.89 -19.33 25.85
CA GLU A 382 -21.93 -19.91 24.50
C GLU A 382 -20.80 -20.91 24.25
N VAL A 383 -19.61 -20.67 24.83
CA VAL A 383 -18.53 -21.65 24.85
C VAL A 383 -18.87 -22.84 25.75
N GLU A 384 -19.44 -22.59 26.93
CA GLU A 384 -19.85 -23.62 27.90
C GLU A 384 -20.82 -24.64 27.31
N ARG A 385 -21.80 -24.20 26.53
CA ARG A 385 -22.76 -25.09 25.85
C ARG A 385 -22.12 -26.16 24.98
N PHE A 386 -20.90 -25.93 24.52
CA PHE A 386 -20.20 -26.83 23.61
C PHE A 386 -19.23 -27.79 24.29
N VAL A 387 -18.65 -27.37 25.41
CA VAL A 387 -17.57 -28.08 26.10
C VAL A 387 -18.08 -29.35 26.78
N CYS A 388 -17.24 -30.38 26.86
CA CYS A 388 -17.57 -31.62 27.58
C CYS A 388 -17.89 -31.29 29.07
N PRO A 389 -18.96 -31.85 29.67
CA PRO A 389 -19.28 -31.58 31.08
C PRO A 389 -18.11 -31.81 32.06
N LEU A 390 -17.24 -32.78 31.76
CA LEU A 390 -16.04 -33.06 32.57
C LEU A 390 -15.04 -31.89 32.58
N ASN A 391 -14.99 -31.10 31.51
CA ASN A 391 -14.08 -29.95 31.40
C ASN A 391 -14.62 -28.71 32.13
N ILE A 392 -15.91 -28.67 32.47
CA ILE A 392 -16.53 -27.58 33.25
C ILE A 392 -15.97 -27.53 34.67
N ILE A 393 -15.73 -28.71 35.26
CA ILE A 393 -15.23 -28.86 36.63
C ILE A 393 -13.69 -28.91 36.69
N GLN A 394 -13.02 -28.93 35.54
CA GLN A 394 -11.58 -28.96 35.45
C GLN A 394 -11.00 -27.63 35.96
N LYS A 395 -10.01 -27.71 36.85
CA LYS A 395 -9.29 -26.53 37.35
C LYS A 395 -8.09 -26.22 36.46
N ASN A 396 -7.74 -24.94 36.39
CA ASN A 396 -6.52 -24.51 35.74
C ASN A 396 -5.30 -25.18 36.40
N LYS A 397 -4.36 -25.67 35.60
CA LYS A 397 -3.12 -26.30 36.11
C LYS A 397 -2.18 -25.28 36.77
N ASN A 398 -2.30 -24.00 36.42
CA ASN A 398 -1.53 -22.94 37.06
C ASN A 398 -2.27 -22.39 38.29
N ARG A 399 -1.88 -22.88 39.46
CA ARG A 399 -2.11 -22.24 40.77
C ARG A 399 -0.78 -21.96 41.44
#